data_AF-A0A929JQ12-F1
#
_entry.id   AF-A0A929JQ12-F1
#
_cell.length_a   1.000
_cell.length_b   1.000
_cell.length_c   1.000
_cell.angle_alpha   90.00
_cell.angle_beta   90.00
_cell.angle_gamma   90.00
#
_symmetry.space_group_name_H-M   'P 1'
#
loop_
_entity.id
_entity.type
_entity.pdbx_description
1 polymer ?
#
loop_
_entity_poly.entity_id
_entity_poly.type
_entity_poly.pdbx_seq_one_letter_code
_entity_poly.pdbx_strand_id
1 'polypeptide(L)'
;MRPLKIKHYLGIAGALVTTIGWLLSNADHYPFVYRIVVPTYSTSISAFTKMQDVDFVLKDGDDGFREISEILKAYFEETISRETTQIKTLNRGIDELETPLGPEWNQYLELEVSFSNEPPLTGKFYGLESKIQEAFLTSKALSWRNCIFGAGIAISLIAVFI
;
A
#
# COMPACT_ATOMS: atom_id res chain seq x y z
N MET A 1 -43.22 3.01 -22.87
CA MET A 1 -42.06 2.08 -22.89
C MET A 1 -40.71 2.67 -22.45
N ARG A 2 -40.46 3.99 -22.49
CA ARG A 2 -39.21 4.61 -22.00
C ARG A 2 -38.92 4.51 -20.48
N PRO A 3 -39.90 4.57 -19.55
CA PRO A 3 -39.58 4.59 -18.11
C PRO A 3 -39.04 3.26 -17.58
N LEU A 4 -39.48 2.12 -18.16
CA LEU A 4 -39.05 0.80 -17.73
C LEU A 4 -37.56 0.53 -17.98
N LYS A 5 -37.03 1.07 -19.10
CA LYS A 5 -35.61 0.97 -19.45
C LYS A 5 -34.74 1.79 -18.49
N ILE A 6 -35.20 2.99 -18.13
CA ILE A 6 -34.48 3.89 -17.21
C ILE A 6 -34.36 3.25 -15.82
N LYS A 7 -35.45 2.67 -15.28
CA LYS A 7 -35.42 1.92 -14.02
C LYS A 7 -34.43 0.74 -14.05
N HIS A 8 -34.44 -0.04 -15.14
CA HIS A 8 -33.49 -1.15 -15.30
C HIS A 8 -32.03 -0.69 -15.37
N TYR A 9 -31.72 0.36 -16.13
CA TYR A 9 -30.35 0.88 -16.20
C TYR A 9 -29.88 1.47 -14.88
N LEU A 10 -30.74 2.18 -14.15
CA LEU A 10 -30.44 2.68 -12.81
C LEU A 10 -30.24 1.56 -11.79
N GLY A 11 -31.07 0.52 -11.84
CA GLY A 11 -30.93 -0.66 -10.98
C GLY A 11 -29.62 -1.42 -11.25
N ILE A 12 -29.27 -1.63 -12.51
CA ILE A 12 -27.99 -2.27 -12.90
C ILE A 12 -26.80 -1.41 -12.46
N ALA A 13 -26.87 -0.09 -12.69
CA ALA A 13 -25.81 0.82 -12.25
C ALA A 13 -25.65 0.82 -10.73
N GLY A 14 -26.75 0.85 -9.97
CA GLY A 14 -26.75 0.78 -8.51
C GLY A 14 -26.13 -0.53 -8.01
N ALA A 15 -26.52 -1.67 -8.61
CA ALA A 15 -25.95 -2.97 -8.29
C ALA A 15 -24.43 -3.01 -8.55
N LEU A 16 -23.97 -2.53 -9.72
CA LEU A 16 -22.55 -2.47 -10.05
C LEU A 16 -21.76 -1.60 -9.06
N VAL A 17 -22.26 -0.40 -8.75
CA VAL A 17 -21.60 0.51 -7.80
C VAL A 17 -21.55 -0.10 -6.39
N THR A 18 -22.61 -0.81 -5.99
CA THR A 18 -22.68 -1.51 -4.70
C THR A 18 -21.65 -2.64 -4.65
N THR A 19 -21.55 -3.45 -5.71
CA THR A 19 -20.56 -4.54 -5.80
C THR A 19 -19.13 -4.00 -5.77
N ILE A 20 -18.85 -2.91 -6.49
CA ILE A 20 -17.53 -2.25 -6.45
C ILE A 20 -17.23 -1.75 -5.04
N GLY A 21 -18.17 -1.05 -4.39
CA GLY A 21 -18.01 -0.58 -3.01
C GLY A 21 -17.78 -1.73 -2.02
N TRP A 22 -18.51 -2.84 -2.18
CA TRP A 22 -18.34 -4.03 -1.35
C TRP A 22 -16.97 -4.69 -1.56
N LEU A 23 -16.50 -4.81 -2.80
CA LEU A 23 -15.16 -5.34 -3.11
C LEU A 23 -14.06 -4.45 -2.49
N LEU A 24 -14.20 -3.13 -2.56
CA LEU A 24 -13.27 -2.18 -1.93
C LEU A 24 -13.28 -2.31 -0.39
N SER A 25 -14.44 -2.53 0.22
CA SER A 25 -14.58 -2.77 1.66
C SER A 25 -14.00 -4.10 2.13
N ASN A 26 -13.85 -5.07 1.23
CA ASN A 26 -13.25 -6.38 1.50
C ASN A 26 -11.87 -6.54 0.86
N ALA A 27 -11.18 -5.45 0.53
CA ALA A 27 -9.90 -5.48 -0.18
C ALA A 27 -8.84 -6.38 0.50
N ASP A 28 -8.87 -6.50 1.84
CA ASP A 28 -7.97 -7.38 2.60
C ASP A 28 -8.13 -8.87 2.25
N HIS A 29 -9.34 -9.30 1.87
CA HIS A 29 -9.60 -10.67 1.44
C HIS A 29 -9.29 -10.90 -0.05
N TYR A 30 -9.10 -9.81 -0.81
CA TYR A 30 -8.96 -9.82 -2.26
C TYR A 30 -7.72 -9.02 -2.68
N PRO A 31 -6.50 -9.60 -2.63
CA PRO A 31 -5.25 -8.89 -2.93
C PRO A 31 -5.20 -8.24 -4.32
N PHE A 32 -5.99 -8.75 -5.28
CA PHE A 32 -6.10 -8.15 -6.61
C PHE A 32 -6.75 -6.75 -6.59
N VAL A 33 -7.56 -6.43 -5.59
CA VAL A 33 -8.18 -5.10 -5.44
C VAL A 33 -7.10 -4.06 -5.27
N TYR A 34 -6.08 -4.34 -4.46
CA TYR A 34 -4.95 -3.44 -4.29
C TYR A 34 -4.15 -3.23 -5.56
N ARG A 35 -4.00 -4.25 -6.41
CA ARG A 35 -3.33 -4.10 -7.72
C ARG A 35 -4.04 -3.12 -8.66
N ILE A 36 -5.36 -3.02 -8.56
CA ILE A 36 -6.16 -2.15 -9.44
C ILE A 36 -6.27 -0.75 -8.84
N VAL A 37 -6.51 -0.66 -7.54
CA VAL A 37 -6.87 0.59 -6.85
C VAL A 37 -5.64 1.35 -6.39
N VAL A 38 -4.61 0.64 -5.94
CA VAL A 38 -3.35 1.22 -5.43
C VAL A 38 -2.16 0.41 -5.98
N PRO A 39 -1.91 0.44 -7.30
CA PRO A 39 -0.89 -0.40 -7.94
C PRO A 39 0.50 -0.21 -7.32
N THR A 40 0.84 1.02 -6.90
CA THR A 40 2.10 1.36 -6.21
C THR A 40 2.25 0.64 -4.87
N TYR A 41 1.16 0.43 -4.11
CA TYR A 41 1.19 -0.39 -2.90
C TYR A 41 1.54 -1.84 -3.24
N SER A 42 0.90 -2.40 -4.27
CA SER A 42 1.14 -3.78 -4.66
C SER A 42 2.58 -4.01 -5.15
N THR A 43 3.16 -3.07 -5.89
CA THR A 43 4.56 -3.18 -6.33
C THR A 43 5.51 -3.03 -5.15
N SER A 44 5.26 -2.08 -4.25
CA SER A 44 6.05 -1.85 -3.03
C SER A 44 6.04 -3.06 -2.10
N ILE A 45 4.87 -3.62 -1.81
CA ILE A 45 4.77 -4.83 -0.98
C ILE A 45 5.44 -6.02 -1.66
N SER A 46 5.26 -6.19 -2.97
CA SER A 46 5.93 -7.28 -3.68
C SER A 46 7.45 -7.14 -3.65
N ALA A 47 7.99 -5.92 -3.76
CA ALA A 47 9.41 -5.65 -3.63
C ALA A 47 9.89 -5.88 -2.20
N PHE A 48 9.14 -5.43 -1.21
CA PHE A 48 9.41 -5.66 0.20
C PHE A 48 9.47 -7.16 0.54
N THR A 49 8.53 -7.97 0.03
CA THR A 49 8.56 -9.43 0.22
C THR A 49 9.83 -10.05 -0.34
N LYS A 50 10.29 -9.62 -1.52
CA LYS A 50 11.56 -10.07 -2.11
C LYS A 50 12.77 -9.62 -1.29
N MET A 51 12.74 -8.40 -0.75
CA MET A 51 13.77 -7.88 0.14
C MET A 51 13.88 -8.64 1.46
N GLN A 52 12.92 -9.51 1.82
CA GLN A 52 13.09 -10.40 2.96
C GLN A 52 14.14 -11.49 2.70
N ASP A 53 14.53 -11.75 1.45
CA ASP A 53 15.62 -12.66 1.15
C ASP A 53 16.97 -11.98 1.41
N VAL A 54 17.85 -12.68 2.13
CA VAL A 54 19.20 -12.19 2.43
C VAL A 54 19.99 -12.05 1.13
N ASP A 55 20.82 -11.01 1.05
CA ASP A 55 21.57 -10.60 -0.15
C ASP A 55 20.70 -10.17 -1.35
N PHE A 56 19.38 -10.01 -1.17
CA PHE A 56 18.54 -9.42 -2.20
C PHE A 56 18.96 -7.98 -2.48
N VAL A 57 18.96 -7.59 -3.75
CA VAL A 57 19.36 -6.26 -4.21
C VAL A 57 18.22 -5.67 -5.02
N LEU A 58 17.71 -4.52 -4.57
CA LEU A 58 16.76 -3.68 -5.29
C LEU A 58 17.49 -2.49 -5.89
N LYS A 59 17.36 -2.26 -7.20
CA LYS A 59 18.06 -1.21 -7.94
C LYS A 59 17.09 -0.20 -8.53
N ASP A 60 17.61 0.97 -8.89
CA ASP A 60 16.85 1.93 -9.68
C ASP A 60 16.37 1.31 -11.01
N GLY A 61 15.08 1.51 -11.30
CA GLY A 61 14.35 0.86 -12.39
C GLY A 61 13.60 -0.43 -12.00
N ASP A 62 13.85 -1.03 -10.83
CA ASP A 62 13.06 -2.17 -10.36
C ASP A 62 11.68 -1.74 -9.85
N ASP A 63 10.67 -2.58 -10.06
CA ASP A 63 9.32 -2.35 -9.54
C ASP A 63 9.33 -2.19 -8.01
N GLY A 64 8.81 -1.08 -7.51
CA GLY A 64 8.74 -0.77 -6.08
C GLY A 64 10.00 -0.12 -5.50
N PHE A 65 11.08 0.04 -6.28
CA PHE A 65 12.31 0.69 -5.81
C PHE A 65 12.07 2.14 -5.36
N ARG A 66 11.41 2.93 -6.20
CA ARG A 66 11.17 4.34 -5.93
C ARG A 66 10.40 4.51 -4.63
N GLU A 67 9.30 3.78 -4.48
CA GLU A 67 8.42 3.84 -3.32
C GLU A 67 9.14 3.42 -2.02
N ILE A 68 9.90 2.32 -2.05
CA ILE A 68 10.67 1.87 -0.88
C ILE A 68 11.79 2.87 -0.56
N SER A 69 12.47 3.41 -1.57
CA SER A 69 13.54 4.40 -1.36
C SER A 69 12.99 5.69 -0.72
N GLU A 70 11.80 6.14 -1.10
CA GLU A 70 11.12 7.29 -0.49
C GLU A 70 10.76 7.03 0.98
N ILE A 71 10.28 5.83 1.31
CA ILE A 71 9.99 5.45 2.70
C ILE A 71 11.28 5.41 3.52
N LEU A 72 12.36 4.85 2.97
CA LEU A 72 13.66 4.80 3.65
C LEU A 72 14.26 6.19 3.85
N LYS A 73 14.03 7.13 2.93
CA LYS A 73 14.44 8.54 3.11
C LYS A 73 13.90 9.16 4.40
N ALA A 74 12.69 8.81 4.81
CA ALA A 74 12.10 9.29 6.07
C ALA A 74 12.79 8.76 7.34
N TYR A 75 13.64 7.74 7.23
CA TYR A 75 14.46 7.26 8.35
C TYR A 75 15.80 8.00 8.46
N PHE A 76 16.18 8.78 7.44
CA PHE A 76 17.37 9.62 7.47
C PHE A 76 16.97 11.06 7.83
N GLU A 77 17.77 11.78 8.62
CA GLU A 77 17.49 13.18 8.98
C GLU A 77 17.40 14.07 7.72
N GLU A 78 16.66 15.20 7.82
CA GLU A 78 16.28 16.17 6.75
C GLU A 78 17.41 16.71 5.85
N THR A 79 18.66 16.37 6.12
CA THR A 79 19.84 16.88 5.40
C THR A 79 20.17 16.13 4.10
N ILE A 80 19.41 15.10 3.77
CA ILE A 80 19.81 14.13 2.74
C ILE A 80 18.89 14.21 1.51
N SER A 81 19.15 15.18 0.62
CA SER A 81 18.61 15.17 -0.76
C SER A 81 19.34 14.14 -1.64
N ARG A 82 19.58 12.93 -1.14
CA ARG A 82 20.36 11.92 -1.85
C ARG A 82 19.47 11.12 -2.80
N GLU A 83 20.02 10.86 -3.98
CA GLU A 83 19.49 9.85 -4.89
C GLU A 83 20.01 8.48 -4.43
N THR A 84 19.09 7.67 -3.91
CA THR A 84 19.34 6.26 -3.63
C THR A 84 19.47 5.53 -4.96
N THR A 85 20.54 4.74 -5.13
CA THR A 85 20.80 3.97 -6.36
C THR A 85 20.51 2.49 -6.18
N GLN A 86 20.72 1.98 -4.97
CA GLN A 86 20.59 0.57 -4.66
C GLN A 86 20.26 0.38 -3.18
N ILE A 87 19.44 -0.63 -2.89
CA ILE A 87 19.11 -1.09 -1.55
C ILE A 87 19.42 -2.58 -1.51
N LYS A 88 20.35 -2.99 -0.65
CA LYS A 88 20.71 -4.39 -0.44
C LYS A 88 20.26 -4.85 0.93
N THR A 89 19.60 -6.00 1.00
CA THR A 89 19.31 -6.67 2.26
C THR A 89 20.55 -7.40 2.75
N LEU A 90 21.07 -7.00 3.90
CA LEU A 90 22.21 -7.67 4.55
C LEU A 90 21.74 -8.79 5.46
N ASN A 91 20.66 -8.56 6.22
CA ASN A 91 20.16 -9.52 7.19
C ASN A 91 18.69 -9.27 7.51
N ARG A 92 18.06 -10.24 8.18
CA ARG A 92 16.73 -10.10 8.77
C ARG A 92 16.69 -10.76 10.14
N GLY A 93 15.84 -10.24 11.01
CA GLY A 93 15.66 -10.85 12.32
C GLY A 93 14.50 -10.27 13.08
N ILE A 94 14.46 -10.59 14.37
CA ILE A 94 13.48 -10.09 15.32
C ILE A 94 14.25 -9.64 16.53
N ASP A 95 14.07 -8.38 16.93
CA ASP A 95 14.62 -7.83 18.16
C ASP A 95 13.46 -7.47 19.11
N GLU A 96 13.69 -7.58 20.41
CA GLU A 96 12.76 -7.08 21.44
C GLU A 96 13.03 -5.58 21.62
N LEU A 97 12.03 -4.75 21.35
CA LEU A 97 12.11 -3.30 21.50
C LEU A 97 11.24 -2.84 22.67
N GLU A 98 11.78 -1.94 23.49
CA GLU A 98 10.97 -1.25 24.50
C GLU A 98 10.07 -0.24 23.81
N THR A 99 8.75 -0.45 23.90
CA THR A 99 7.74 0.50 23.46
C THR A 99 7.06 1.15 24.68
N PRO A 100 6.33 2.27 24.52
CA PRO A 100 5.56 2.88 25.60
C PRO A 100 4.52 1.94 26.24
N LEU A 101 4.13 0.86 25.56
CA LEU A 101 3.16 -0.13 26.02
C LEU A 101 3.83 -1.38 26.64
N GLY A 102 5.16 -1.44 26.65
CA GLY A 102 5.95 -2.58 27.11
C GLY A 102 6.89 -3.13 26.03
N PRO A 103 7.67 -4.17 26.36
CA PRO A 103 8.54 -4.83 25.39
C PRO A 103 7.71 -5.54 24.31
N GLU A 104 8.09 -5.33 23.05
CA GLU A 104 7.43 -5.95 21.89
C GLU A 104 8.47 -6.50 20.91
N TRP A 105 8.20 -7.71 20.40
CA TRP A 105 9.04 -8.37 19.40
C TRP A 105 8.78 -7.76 18.01
N ASN A 106 9.79 -7.08 17.47
CA ASN A 106 9.69 -6.37 16.21
C ASN A 106 10.62 -6.98 15.17
N GLN A 107 10.06 -7.29 14.00
CA GLN A 107 10.84 -7.73 12.85
C GLN A 107 11.67 -6.57 12.29
N TYR A 108 12.90 -6.86 11.90
CA TYR A 108 13.79 -5.91 11.23
C TYR A 108 14.36 -6.47 9.93
N LEU A 109 14.62 -5.54 9.02
CA LEU A 109 15.53 -5.75 7.90
C LEU A 109 16.78 -4.90 8.13
N GLU A 110 17.95 -5.54 8.10
CA GLU A 110 19.21 -4.84 8.04
C GLU A 110 19.52 -4.54 6.57
N LEU A 111 19.54 -3.26 6.22
CA LEU A 111 19.68 -2.82 4.83
C LEU A 111 20.94 -1.98 4.68
N GLU A 112 21.60 -2.15 3.53
CA GLU A 112 22.63 -1.27 3.02
C GLU A 112 22.04 -0.43 1.89
N VAL A 113 21.99 0.89 2.09
CA VAL A 113 21.45 1.86 1.14
C VAL A 113 22.61 2.59 0.49
N SER A 114 22.78 2.39 -0.82
CA SER A 114 23.83 3.04 -1.62
C SER A 114 23.32 4.31 -2.27
N PHE A 115 24.22 5.29 -2.40
CA PHE A 115 23.96 6.59 -3.01
C PHE A 115 24.95 6.86 -4.14
N SER A 116 24.59 7.73 -5.08
CA SER A 116 25.43 8.00 -6.27
C SER A 116 26.82 8.56 -5.95
N ASN A 117 26.95 9.40 -4.92
CA ASN A 117 28.17 10.17 -4.64
C ASN A 117 28.63 10.10 -3.18
N GLU A 118 28.12 9.14 -2.41
CA GLU A 118 28.33 9.06 -0.96
C GLU A 118 28.52 7.62 -0.50
N PRO A 119 29.20 7.40 0.64
CA PRO A 119 29.34 6.06 1.20
C PRO A 119 27.95 5.45 1.51
N PRO A 120 27.81 4.12 1.39
CA PRO A 120 26.56 3.45 1.71
C PRO A 120 26.25 3.60 3.20
N LEU A 121 24.95 3.68 3.51
CA LEU A 121 24.45 3.68 4.87
C LEU A 121 23.89 2.30 5.21
N THR A 122 24.35 1.75 6.32
CA THR A 122 23.85 0.47 6.84
C THR A 122 23.09 0.69 8.12
N GLY A 123 21.91 0.08 8.24
CA GLY A 123 21.09 0.19 9.44
C GLY A 123 20.02 -0.88 9.54
N LYS A 124 19.47 -1.04 10.75
CA LYS A 124 18.30 -1.87 11.00
C LYS A 124 17.03 -1.02 10.85
N PHE A 125 16.13 -1.49 9.99
CA PHE A 125 14.86 -0.84 9.71
C PHE A 125 13.73 -1.71 10.26
N TYR A 126 13.00 -1.17 11.23
CA TYR A 126 11.87 -1.82 11.89
C TYR A 126 10.55 -1.33 11.28
N GLY A 127 9.56 -2.23 11.22
CA GLY A 127 8.19 -1.88 10.84
C GLY A 127 8.03 -1.36 9.41
N LEU A 128 8.94 -1.71 8.50
CA LEU A 128 8.94 -1.20 7.13
C LEU A 128 7.66 -1.59 6.38
N GLU A 129 7.11 -2.79 6.62
CA GLU A 129 5.81 -3.21 6.09
C GLU A 129 4.67 -2.28 6.51
N SER A 130 4.59 -1.99 7.81
CA SER A 130 3.57 -1.09 8.37
C SER A 130 3.69 0.32 7.78
N LYS A 131 4.91 0.81 7.55
CA LYS A 131 5.13 2.11 6.89
C LYS A 131 4.70 2.11 5.42
N ILE A 132 4.94 1.02 4.68
CA ILE A 132 4.44 0.86 3.31
C ILE A 132 2.90 0.87 3.33
N GLN A 133 2.29 0.15 4.26
CA GLN A 133 0.84 0.15 4.43
C GLN A 133 0.31 1.55 4.74
N GLU A 134 0.90 2.26 5.70
CA GLU A 134 0.46 3.61 6.08
C GLU A 134 0.60 4.59 4.92
N ALA A 135 1.70 4.57 4.18
CA ALA A 135 1.97 5.47 3.07
C ALA A 135 0.94 5.33 1.92
N PHE A 136 0.42 4.13 1.68
CA PHE A 136 -0.42 3.86 0.50
C PHE A 136 -1.87 3.45 0.81
N LEU A 137 -2.14 2.78 1.94
CA LEU A 137 -3.49 2.35 2.34
C LEU A 137 -4.30 3.46 3.02
N THR A 138 -3.64 4.53 3.49
CA THR A 138 -4.34 5.77 3.85
C THR A 138 -4.84 6.57 2.64
N SER A 139 -4.56 6.11 1.41
CA SER A 139 -4.98 6.81 0.20
C SER A 139 -6.50 6.97 0.12
N LYS A 140 -6.91 8.12 -0.42
CA LYS A 140 -8.30 8.55 -0.53
C LYS A 140 -9.22 7.52 -1.22
N ALA A 141 -8.70 6.64 -2.08
CA ALA A 141 -9.54 5.66 -2.77
C ALA A 141 -10.18 4.63 -1.80
N LEU A 142 -9.42 4.16 -0.80
CA LEU A 142 -9.93 3.23 0.21
C LEU A 142 -10.83 3.92 1.22
N SER A 143 -10.58 5.20 1.56
CA SER A 143 -11.45 5.93 2.49
C SER A 143 -12.85 6.20 1.93
N TRP A 144 -12.99 6.29 0.59
CA TRP A 144 -14.28 6.48 -0.07
C TRP A 144 -15.08 5.19 -0.26
N ARG A 145 -14.55 4.01 0.14
CA ARG A 145 -15.23 2.71 -0.03
C ARG A 145 -16.65 2.70 0.54
N ASN A 146 -16.83 3.27 1.73
CA ASN A 146 -18.13 3.34 2.40
C ASN A 146 -19.08 4.29 1.68
N CYS A 147 -18.57 5.40 1.14
CA CYS A 147 -19.35 6.35 0.34
C CYS A 147 -19.80 5.73 -0.99
N ILE A 148 -18.92 4.98 -1.67
CA ILE A 148 -19.23 4.28 -2.93
C ILE A 148 -20.30 3.21 -2.67
N PHE A 149 -20.12 2.41 -1.62
CA PHE A 149 -21.11 1.40 -1.22
C PHE A 149 -22.47 2.04 -0.89
N GLY A 150 -22.48 3.10 -0.08
CA GLY A 150 -23.70 3.84 0.28
C GLY A 150 -24.39 4.47 -0.93
N ALA A 151 -23.62 5.04 -1.87
CA ALA A 151 -24.15 5.58 -3.12
C ALA A 151 -24.80 4.50 -3.98
N GLY A 152 -24.19 3.31 -4.08
CA GLY A 152 -24.76 2.16 -4.79
C GLY A 152 -26.11 1.72 -4.21
N ILE A 153 -26.21 1.65 -2.87
CA ILE A 153 -27.48 1.36 -2.18
C ILE A 153 -28.51 2.44 -2.46
N ALA A 154 -28.14 3.72 -2.35
CA ALA A 154 -29.06 4.84 -2.60
C ALA A 154 -29.60 4.84 -4.03
N ILE A 155 -28.74 4.62 -5.04
CA ILE A 155 -29.14 4.50 -6.45
C ILE A 155 -30.08 3.32 -6.65
N SER A 156 -29.77 2.17 -6.03
CA SER A 156 -30.61 0.97 -6.12
C SER A 156 -31.99 1.20 -5.49
N LEU A 157 -32.07 1.89 -4.35
CA LEU A 157 -33.33 2.26 -3.70
C LEU A 157 -34.14 3.23 -4.57
N ILE A 158 -33.51 4.28 -5.09
CA ILE A 158 -34.16 5.24 -5.99
C ILE A 158 -34.73 4.53 -7.22
N ALA A 159 -34.03 3.55 -7.78
CA ALA A 159 -34.52 2.75 -8.91
C ALA A 159 -35.76 1.90 -8.60
N VAL A 160 -35.98 1.54 -7.33
CA VAL A 160 -37.17 0.80 -6.86
C VAL A 160 -38.36 1.74 -6.64
N PHE A 161 -38.10 2.96 -6.15
CA PHE A 161 -39.15 3.93 -5.81
C PHE A 161 -39.61 4.82 -6.98
N ILE A 162 -38.75 5.05 -7.98
CA ILE A 162 -39.12 5.69 -9.26
C ILE A 162 -39.77 4.65 -10.15
#